data_AF-A0AAN5T291-F1
#
_entry.id   AF-A0AAN5T291-F1
#
_cell.length_a   1.000
_cell.length_b   1.000
_cell.length_c   1.000
_cell.angle_alpha   90.00
_cell.angle_beta   90.00
_cell.angle_gamma   90.00
#
_symmetry.space_group_name_H-M   'P 1'
#
loop_
_entity.id
_entity.type
_entity.pdbx_description
1 polymer ?
#
loop_
_entity_poly.entity_id
_entity_poly.type
_entity_poly.pdbx_seq_one_letter_code
_entity_poly.pdbx_strand_id
1 'polypeptide(L)' 'SSLLPKDVAIVDSAQATAISLYELLQNQNLHNDNLEVPPRINYLVTDSINRFQKVGEIFLGEQLSLSDIELIDAMG' A
#
# COMPACT_ATOMS: atom_id res chain seq x y z
N SER A 1 -3.43 -9.88 30.27
CA SER A 1 -2.07 -10.42 30.04
C SER A 1 -1.52 -9.77 28.78
N SER A 2 -0.26 -9.36 28.77
CA SER A 2 0.41 -8.94 27.52
C SER A 2 0.77 -10.20 26.72
N LEU A 3 0.59 -10.19 25.40
CA LEU A 3 0.98 -11.32 24.53
C LEU A 3 2.50 -11.53 24.47
N LEU A 4 3.29 -10.48 24.73
CA LEU A 4 4.75 -10.50 24.66
C LEU A 4 5.41 -10.00 25.96
N PRO A 5 6.64 -10.45 26.28
CA PRO A 5 7.46 -9.89 27.36
C PRO A 5 7.76 -8.39 27.15
N LYS A 6 8.02 -7.65 28.23
CA LYS A 6 8.26 -6.20 28.18
C LYS A 6 9.48 -5.80 27.36
N ASP A 7 10.48 -6.67 27.26
CA ASP A 7 11.74 -6.40 26.58
C ASP A 7 11.69 -6.74 25.08
N VAL A 8 10.54 -7.22 24.59
CA VAL A 8 10.33 -7.50 23.17
C VAL A 8 9.69 -6.28 22.51
N ALA A 9 10.46 -5.60 21.67
CA ALA A 9 9.95 -4.55 20.81
C ALA A 9 9.30 -5.15 19.56
N ILE A 10 8.07 -4.74 19.26
CA ILE A 10 7.44 -5.02 17.97
C ILE A 10 7.92 -3.97 16.97
N VAL A 11 8.42 -4.42 15.83
CA VAL A 11 8.86 -3.53 14.74
C VAL A 11 7.91 -3.70 13.57
N ASP A 12 7.34 -2.57 13.13
CA ASP A 12 6.55 -2.51 11.90
C ASP A 12 7.45 -2.14 10.73
N SER A 13 7.79 -3.13 9.89
CA SER A 13 8.63 -2.93 8.73
C SER A 13 7.93 -2.10 7.64
N ALA A 14 6.61 -2.14 7.54
CA ALA A 14 5.86 -1.35 6.57
C ALA A 14 5.90 0.13 6.96
N GLN A 15 5.71 0.45 8.24
CA GLN A 15 5.86 1.82 8.75
C GLN A 15 7.29 2.35 8.54
N ALA A 16 8.31 1.56 8.88
CA ALA A 16 9.71 1.95 8.68
C ALA A 16 10.03 2.20 7.19
N THR A 17 9.46 1.38 6.30
CA THR A 17 9.61 1.53 4.85
C THR A 17 8.93 2.81 4.34
N ALA A 18 7.71 3.11 4.82
CA ALA A 18 6.99 4.32 4.43
C ALA A 18 7.73 5.60 4.83
N ILE A 19 8.31 5.64 6.04
CA ILE A 19 9.14 6.76 6.51
C ILE A 19 10.37 6.92 5.62
N SER A 20 11.10 5.83 5.37
CA SER A 20 12.32 5.85 4.55
C SER A 20 12.03 6.30 3.11
N LEU A 21 10.90 5.86 2.52
CA LEU A 21 10.47 6.29 1.20
C LEU A 21 10.12 7.77 1.15
N TYR A 22 9.40 8.28 2.17
CA TYR A 22 9.06 9.71 2.24
C TYR A 22 10.31 10.60 2.25
N GLU A 23 11.29 10.26 3.09
CA GLU A 23 12.58 10.96 3.18
C GLU A 23 13.36 10.89 1.87
N LEU A 24 13.40 9.71 1.23
CA LEU A 24 14.07 9.56 -0.07
C LEU A 24 13.44 10.45 -1.14
N LEU A 25 12.11 10.46 -1.26
CA LEU A 25 11.41 11.29 -2.24
C LEU A 25 11.62 12.79 -1.97
N GLN A 26 11.64 13.19 -0.69
CA GLN A 26 11.94 14.58 -0.31
C GLN A 26 13.35 15.00 -0.75
N ASN A 27 14.34 14.18 -0.44
CA ASN A 27 15.75 14.45 -0.79
C ASN A 27 16.00 14.49 -2.30
N GLN A 28 15.20 13.77 -3.08
CA GLN A 28 15.27 13.73 -4.54
C GLN A 28 14.38 14.77 -5.23
N ASN A 29 13.61 15.59 -4.47
CA ASN A 29 12.58 16.50 -4.99
C ASN A 29 11.56 15.78 -5.90
N LEU A 30 11.04 14.64 -5.44
CA LEU A 30 10.08 13.80 -6.17
C LEU A 30 8.69 13.76 -5.51
N HIS A 31 8.38 14.69 -4.58
CA HIS A 31 7.02 14.82 -4.06
C HIS A 31 6.08 15.33 -5.16
N ASN A 32 4.78 14.99 -5.04
CA ASN A 32 3.78 15.53 -5.95
C ASN A 32 3.55 17.02 -5.65
N ASP A 33 3.85 17.88 -6.61
CA ASP A 33 3.70 19.33 -6.48
C ASP A 33 2.23 19.79 -6.57
N ASN A 34 1.33 18.96 -7.12
CA ASN A 34 -0.07 19.29 -7.29
C ASN A 34 -0.96 18.55 -6.27
N LEU A 35 -1.13 19.17 -5.10
CA LEU A 35 -1.95 18.65 -4.00
C LEU A 35 -3.46 18.86 -4.19
N GLU A 36 -3.89 19.63 -5.20
CA GLU A 36 -5.31 19.83 -5.50
C GLU A 36 -5.91 18.63 -6.24
N VAL A 37 -5.07 17.82 -6.89
CA VAL A 37 -5.50 16.63 -7.62
C VAL A 37 -5.44 15.42 -6.68
N PRO A 38 -6.57 14.73 -6.46
CA PRO A 38 -6.57 13.49 -5.67
C PRO A 38 -5.63 12.43 -6.27
N PRO A 39 -4.99 11.59 -5.42
CA PRO A 39 -4.16 10.52 -5.92
C PRO A 39 -5.00 9.53 -6.74
N ARG A 40 -4.43 9.05 -7.84
CA ARG A 40 -4.99 7.93 -8.60
C ARG A 40 -4.25 6.66 -8.25
N ILE A 41 -4.97 5.64 -7.84
CA ILE A 41 -4.41 4.33 -7.47
C ILE A 41 -4.93 3.32 -8.49
N ASN A 42 -4.02 2.59 -9.15
CA ASN A 42 -4.36 1.45 -9.99
C ASN A 42 -3.64 0.22 -9.44
N TYR A 43 -4.38 -0.86 -9.18
CA TYR A 43 -3.88 -2.12 -8.67
C TYR A 43 -3.67 -3.11 -9.82
N LEU A 44 -2.47 -3.67 -9.94
CA LEU A 44 -2.17 -4.71 -10.92
C LEU A 44 -2.08 -6.05 -10.20
N VAL A 45 -2.83 -7.05 -10.67
CA VAL A 45 -2.90 -8.38 -10.06
C VAL A 45 -2.65 -9.46 -11.10
N THR A 46 -2.02 -10.57 -10.71
CA THR A 46 -1.69 -11.68 -11.65
C THR A 46 -2.67 -12.85 -11.57
N ASP A 47 -3.70 -12.73 -10.74
CA ASP A 47 -4.70 -13.77 -10.49
C ASP A 47 -6.05 -13.09 -10.22
N SER A 48 -6.91 -13.66 -9.39
CA SER A 48 -8.28 -13.20 -9.24
C SER A 48 -8.41 -11.78 -8.71
N ILE A 49 -8.87 -10.88 -9.59
CA ILE A 49 -9.37 -9.53 -9.26
C ILE A 49 -10.34 -9.58 -8.06
N ASN A 50 -11.32 -10.48 -8.10
CA ASN A 50 -12.34 -10.58 -7.05
C ASN A 50 -11.75 -10.97 -5.68
N ARG A 51 -10.74 -11.84 -5.65
CA ARG A 51 -10.06 -12.18 -4.39
C ARG A 51 -9.25 -10.99 -3.87
N PHE A 52 -8.57 -10.27 -4.76
CA PHE A 52 -7.82 -9.07 -4.40
C PHE A 52 -8.75 -8.00 -3.83
N GLN A 53 -9.84 -7.65 -4.53
CA GLN A 53 -10.82 -6.66 -4.07
C GLN A 53 -11.31 -7.00 -2.66
N LYS A 54 -11.80 -8.23 -2.45
CA LYS A 54 -12.38 -8.63 -1.16
C LYS A 54 -11.39 -8.54 0.01
N VAL A 55 -10.13 -8.92 -0.21
CA VAL A 55 -9.11 -8.84 0.85
C VAL A 55 -8.63 -7.40 1.01
N GLY A 56 -8.38 -6.69 -0.08
CA GLY A 56 -7.92 -5.31 -0.09
C GLY A 56 -8.86 -4.38 0.67
N GLU A 57 -10.17 -4.49 0.43
CA GLU A 57 -11.18 -3.67 1.14
C GLU A 57 -11.13 -3.87 2.67
N ILE A 58 -10.84 -5.09 3.13
CA ILE A 58 -10.71 -5.39 4.56
C ILE A 58 -9.46 -4.72 5.15
N PHE A 59 -8.33 -4.80 4.45
CA PHE A 59 -7.05 -4.27 4.95
C PHE A 59 -6.92 -2.76 4.80
N LEU A 60 -7.48 -2.18 3.73
CA LEU A 60 -7.43 -0.75 3.46
C LEU A 60 -8.55 0.03 4.16
N GLY A 61 -9.62 -0.65 4.57
CA GLY A 61 -10.75 -0.02 5.25
C GLY A 61 -11.61 0.87 4.34
N GLU A 62 -11.49 0.70 3.02
CA GLU A 62 -12.23 1.44 2.00
C GLU A 62 -12.71 0.50 0.88
N GLN A 63 -13.74 0.93 0.15
CA GLN A 63 -14.25 0.15 -0.99
C GLN A 63 -13.33 0.33 -2.20
N LEU A 64 -13.01 -0.77 -2.89
CA LEU A 64 -12.16 -0.74 -4.07
C LEU A 64 -13.02 -0.87 -5.32
N SER A 65 -12.87 0.05 -6.26
CA SER A 65 -13.54 -0.07 -7.56
C SER A 65 -12.88 -1.16 -8.41
N LEU A 66 -13.70 -2.01 -9.05
CA LEU A 66 -13.18 -2.96 -10.05
C LEU A 66 -12.53 -2.26 -11.25
N SER A 67 -12.89 -1.00 -11.54
CA SER A 67 -12.23 -0.22 -12.60
C SER A 67 -10.76 0.09 -12.31
N ASP A 68 -10.37 0.01 -11.05
CA ASP A 68 -9.04 0.38 -10.58
C ASP A 68 -8.16 -0.86 -10.35
N ILE A 69 -8.66 -2.06 -10.66
CA ILE A 69 -7.95 -3.33 -10.51
C ILE A 69 -7.84 -4.03 -11.87
N GLU A 70 -6.62 -4.18 -12.35
CA GLU A 70 -6.31 -4.77 -13.64
C GLU A 70 -5.65 -6.14 -13.47
N LEU A 71 -6.19 -7.16 -14.16
CA LEU A 71 -5.54 -8.46 -14.29
C LEU A 71 -4.43 -8.35 -15.35
N ILE A 72 -3.18 -8.44 -14.91
CA ILE A 72 -2.02 -8.47 -15.79
C ILE A 72 -1.50 -9.90 -15.89
N ASP A 73 -1.08 -10.29 -17.09
CA ASP A 73 -0.31 -11.51 -17.28
C ASP A 73 1.14 -11.20 -16.94
N ALA A 74 1.68 -11.87 -15.92
CA ALA A 74 3.10 -11.77 -15.58
C ALA A 74 3.92 -12.68 -16.50
N MET A 75 3.81 -12.49 -17.81
CA MET A 75 4.78 -13.03 -18.75
C MET A 75 5.92 -12.01 -18.86
N GLY A 76 7.07 -12.38 -18.30
CA GLY A 76 8.34 -11.71 -18.55
C GLY A 76 8.91 -12.05 -19.92
#